data_AF-I2FZS1-F1
#
_entry.id   AF-I2FZS1-F1
#
_cell.length_a   1.000
_cell.length_b   1.000
_cell.length_c   1.000
_cell.angle_alpha   90.00
_cell.angle_beta   90.00
_cell.angle_gamma   90.00
#
_symmetry.space_group_name_H-M   'P 1'
#
loop_
_entity.id
_entity.type
_entity.pdbx_description
1 polymer ?
#
loop_
_entity_poly.entity_id
_entity_poly.type
_entity_poly.pdbx_seq_one_letter_code
_entity_poly.pdbx_strand_id
1 'polypeptide(L)'
;MALVELHKLNGDTSWLIRLPRDPTQDAKDSTFYNLVLDPWLHPTPQVDGSPIFSRQTRIEPASSKSLAELDHWLSSQSTRERIDAVLFSHPFSDHLHEDSISDADSLGVLQRATIFTTGDSLSAFRSLKIAKSLYRSKIIDISSAMVKRDADQHSYTPSGISVEHLPAKDWAMSPAWSKLHGGILISCSNGANTTQILYSPHGMTPKSLPASLLPKDAAAGKQEQKRVLIHSFDRQTLPLIGTVACGFPNIIDLIPTFKPDIVLATHDEHKQGEGIVGRLLSREAFALQEAKRLVEERHPDSGAVLKQLQPGEHLSIS
;
A
#
# COMPACT_ATOMS: atom_id res chain seq x y z
N MET A 1 -21.39 6.66 -11.34
CA MET A 1 -20.56 5.47 -11.06
C MET A 1 -19.96 5.65 -9.68
N ALA A 2 -19.69 4.56 -8.95
CA ALA A 2 -18.97 4.68 -7.69
C ALA A 2 -17.55 5.22 -7.93
N LEU A 3 -17.01 5.95 -6.95
CA LEU A 3 -15.67 6.52 -6.98
C LEU A 3 -14.68 5.59 -6.27
N VAL A 4 -13.40 5.68 -6.61
CA VAL A 4 -12.37 4.99 -5.81
C VAL A 4 -12.31 5.62 -4.43
N GLU A 5 -12.33 4.80 -3.37
CA GLU A 5 -12.21 5.28 -1.99
C GLU A 5 -10.93 4.75 -1.33
N LEU A 6 -10.21 5.63 -0.65
CA LEU A 6 -8.98 5.33 0.08
C LEU A 6 -9.23 5.61 1.57
N HIS A 7 -9.30 4.57 2.39
CA HIS A 7 -9.58 4.63 3.82
C HIS A 7 -8.30 4.35 4.60
N LYS A 8 -7.90 5.29 5.47
CA LYS A 8 -6.72 5.14 6.32
C LYS A 8 -7.08 4.28 7.53
N LEU A 9 -6.43 3.12 7.69
CA LEU A 9 -6.78 2.18 8.75
C LEU A 9 -5.95 2.35 10.02
N ASN A 10 -4.72 2.83 9.91
CA ASN A 10 -3.85 3.18 11.04
C ASN A 10 -2.92 4.34 10.66
N GLY A 11 -2.14 4.87 11.60
CA GLY A 11 -1.18 5.97 11.34
C GLY A 11 -0.01 5.55 10.44
N ASP A 12 0.16 4.25 10.21
CA ASP A 12 1.33 3.65 9.61
C ASP A 12 1.09 3.19 8.16
N THR A 13 0.99 1.89 7.90
CA THR A 13 0.98 1.28 6.55
C THR A 13 -0.38 0.87 6.04
N SER A 14 -1.39 0.78 6.90
CA SER A 14 -2.61 0.05 6.61
C SER A 14 -3.67 0.90 5.93
N TRP A 15 -4.21 0.39 4.83
CA TRP A 15 -5.24 1.06 4.03
C TRP A 15 -6.31 0.06 3.60
N LEU A 16 -7.56 0.53 3.52
CA LEU A 16 -8.61 -0.12 2.73
C LEU A 16 -8.81 0.68 1.45
N ILE A 17 -8.68 0.02 0.31
CA ILE A 17 -8.91 0.58 -1.02
C ILE A 17 -10.17 -0.06 -1.59
N ARG A 18 -11.19 0.75 -1.83
CA ARG A 18 -12.44 0.32 -2.43
C ARG A 18 -12.46 0.72 -3.90
N LEU A 19 -12.31 -0.26 -4.78
CA LEU A 19 -12.22 -0.06 -6.22
C LEU A 19 -13.57 -0.37 -6.86
N PRO A 20 -14.21 0.59 -7.56
CA PRO A 20 -15.47 0.34 -8.26
C PRO A 20 -15.34 -0.81 -9.27
N ARG A 21 -16.30 -1.74 -9.25
CA ARG A 21 -16.43 -2.79 -10.26
C ARG A 21 -17.19 -2.28 -11.48
N ASP A 22 -16.92 -2.87 -12.64
CA ASP A 22 -17.74 -2.63 -13.83
C ASP A 22 -19.02 -3.47 -13.72
N PRO A 23 -20.21 -2.86 -13.52
CA PRO A 23 -21.46 -3.60 -13.35
C PRO A 23 -21.89 -4.35 -14.61
N THR A 24 -21.31 -4.04 -15.78
CA THR A 24 -21.63 -4.70 -17.05
C THR A 24 -20.79 -5.95 -17.30
N GLN A 25 -19.61 -6.04 -16.69
CA GLN A 25 -18.67 -7.14 -16.90
C GLN A 25 -18.58 -8.09 -15.70
N ASP A 26 -18.84 -7.59 -14.49
CA ASP A 26 -18.76 -8.40 -13.28
C ASP A 26 -20.15 -8.89 -12.87
N ALA A 27 -20.38 -10.21 -12.98
CA ALA A 27 -21.61 -10.85 -12.50
C ALA A 27 -21.73 -10.89 -10.95
N LYS A 28 -20.84 -10.22 -10.22
CA LYS A 28 -20.87 -10.14 -8.76
C LYS A 28 -21.76 -9.00 -8.32
N ASP A 29 -22.55 -9.31 -7.30
CA ASP A 29 -23.51 -8.43 -6.65
C ASP A 29 -22.90 -7.27 -5.82
N SER A 30 -21.56 -7.23 -5.62
CA SER A 30 -20.89 -6.18 -4.85
C SER A 30 -20.53 -4.99 -5.73
N THR A 31 -20.57 -3.78 -5.16
CA THR A 31 -20.26 -2.53 -5.87
C THR A 31 -18.76 -2.33 -5.98
N PHE A 32 -18.01 -2.76 -4.96
CA PHE A 32 -16.58 -2.58 -4.89
C PHE A 32 -15.83 -3.92 -4.90
N TYR A 33 -14.58 -3.83 -5.35
CA TYR A 33 -13.51 -4.74 -5.00
C TYR A 33 -12.75 -4.13 -3.82
N ASN A 34 -12.90 -4.72 -2.64
CA ASN A 34 -12.31 -4.21 -1.40
C ASN A 34 -10.95 -4.87 -1.13
N LEU A 35 -9.88 -4.10 -1.27
CA LEU A 35 -8.49 -4.51 -1.07
C LEU A 35 -7.93 -3.90 0.21
N VAL A 36 -7.46 -4.72 1.15
CA VAL A 36 -6.75 -4.27 2.35
C VAL A 36 -5.24 -4.36 2.12
N LEU A 37 -4.54 -3.24 2.27
CA LEU A 37 -3.08 -3.18 2.21
C LEU A 37 -2.48 -3.27 3.60
N ASP A 38 -1.48 -4.13 3.75
CA ASP A 38 -0.54 -4.19 4.89
C ASP A 38 -1.22 -4.07 6.27
N PRO A 39 -2.10 -5.01 6.65
CA PRO A 39 -2.92 -4.87 7.85
C PRO A 39 -2.11 -5.04 9.15
N TRP A 40 -1.75 -3.92 9.78
CA TRP A 40 -1.33 -3.82 11.18
C TRP A 40 -2.44 -3.17 12.01
N LEU A 41 -3.48 -3.98 12.28
CA LEU A 41 -4.74 -3.58 12.91
C LEU A 41 -4.74 -3.88 14.41
N HIS A 42 -4.20 -5.04 14.80
CA HIS A 42 -4.11 -5.44 16.19
C HIS A 42 -3.18 -4.49 16.98
N PRO A 43 -3.48 -4.18 18.26
CA PRO A 43 -2.67 -3.25 19.07
C PRO A 43 -1.32 -3.81 19.52
N THR A 44 -1.02 -5.08 19.22
CA THR A 44 0.29 -5.63 19.60
C THR A 44 1.42 -4.96 18.82
N PRO A 45 2.61 -4.86 19.43
CA PRO A 45 3.76 -4.28 18.77
C PRO A 45 4.23 -5.12 17.59
N GLN A 46 4.74 -4.45 16.56
CA GLN A 46 5.50 -5.09 15.50
C GLN A 46 6.90 -5.46 16.04
N VAL A 47 7.42 -6.60 15.63
CA VAL A 47 8.72 -7.15 16.03
C VAL A 47 9.44 -7.72 14.82
N ASP A 48 10.48 -7.03 14.36
CA ASP A 48 11.38 -7.55 13.33
C ASP A 48 12.57 -8.27 13.96
N GLY A 49 12.70 -9.58 13.71
CA GLY A 49 13.76 -10.40 14.25
C GLY A 49 13.55 -10.76 15.72
N SER A 50 14.05 -9.94 16.65
CA SER A 50 13.84 -10.14 18.08
C SER A 50 13.47 -8.82 18.77
N PRO A 51 12.72 -8.82 19.89
CA PRO A 51 12.37 -7.59 20.60
C PRO A 51 13.58 -6.76 21.07
N ILE A 52 14.73 -7.42 21.28
CA ILE A 52 15.99 -6.75 21.63
C ILE A 52 16.57 -6.00 20.41
N PHE A 53 16.33 -6.52 19.21
CA PHE A 53 16.75 -5.91 17.96
C PHE A 53 15.79 -4.80 17.52
N SER A 54 14.51 -5.12 17.30
CA SER A 54 13.48 -4.17 16.87
C SER A 54 12.12 -4.55 17.45
N ARG A 55 11.51 -3.61 18.16
CA ARG A 55 10.11 -3.67 18.57
C ARG A 55 9.53 -2.27 18.47
N GLN A 56 8.38 -2.11 17.82
CA GLN A 56 7.72 -0.81 17.71
C GLN A 56 6.24 -0.94 18.02
N THR A 57 5.74 -0.07 18.89
CA THR A 57 4.34 -0.03 19.31
C THR A 57 3.68 1.22 18.73
N ARG A 58 2.52 1.04 18.09
CA ARG A 58 1.71 2.19 17.65
C ARG A 58 1.25 3.00 18.84
N ILE A 59 1.23 4.31 18.69
CA ILE A 59 0.66 5.25 19.66
C ILE A 59 -0.81 5.45 19.35
N GLU A 60 -1.17 5.51 18.06
CA GLU A 60 -2.53 5.70 17.62
C GLU A 60 -3.23 4.36 17.34
N PRO A 61 -4.45 4.15 17.89
CA PRO A 61 -5.20 2.96 17.60
C PRO A 61 -5.58 2.90 16.11
N ALA A 62 -5.71 1.68 15.58
CA ALA A 62 -6.27 1.50 14.25
C ALA A 62 -7.77 1.76 14.29
N SER A 63 -8.35 2.16 13.16
CA SER A 63 -9.81 2.34 13.01
C SER A 63 -10.59 1.02 13.07
N SER A 64 -9.90 -0.10 12.94
CA SER A 64 -10.41 -1.45 13.18
C SER A 64 -9.33 -2.30 13.86
N LYS A 65 -9.71 -3.19 14.77
CA LYS A 65 -8.77 -3.99 15.57
C LYS A 65 -8.34 -5.29 14.89
N SER A 66 -9.08 -5.74 13.88
CA SER A 66 -8.84 -6.98 13.15
C SER A 66 -9.41 -6.95 11.74
N LEU A 67 -9.01 -7.90 10.88
CA LEU A 67 -9.62 -8.07 9.56
C LEU A 67 -11.10 -8.43 9.67
N ALA A 68 -11.47 -9.26 10.66
CA ALA A 68 -12.86 -9.63 10.90
C ALA A 68 -13.76 -8.43 11.23
N GLU A 69 -13.29 -7.52 12.08
CA GLU A 69 -14.04 -6.30 12.42
C GLU A 69 -14.23 -5.41 11.19
N LEU A 70 -13.18 -5.21 10.40
CA LEU A 70 -13.25 -4.43 9.16
C LEU A 70 -14.20 -5.07 8.14
N ASP A 71 -14.21 -6.40 8.06
CA ASP A 71 -15.09 -7.14 7.17
C ASP A 71 -16.57 -7.06 7.55
N HIS A 72 -16.85 -7.13 8.85
CA HIS A 72 -18.19 -6.89 9.38
C HIS A 72 -18.65 -5.45 9.13
N TRP A 73 -17.75 -4.46 9.27
CA TRP A 73 -18.07 -3.09 8.92
C TRP A 73 -18.45 -2.96 7.46
N LEU A 74 -17.71 -3.58 6.51
CA LEU A 74 -18.08 -3.61 5.10
C LEU A 74 -19.47 -4.24 4.90
N SER A 75 -19.72 -5.40 5.51
CA SER A 75 -21.00 -6.11 5.43
C SER A 75 -22.18 -5.30 5.99
N SER A 76 -21.91 -4.40 6.94
CA SER A 76 -22.91 -3.48 7.50
C SER A 76 -23.28 -2.34 6.55
N GLN A 77 -22.38 -1.95 5.63
CA GLN A 77 -22.67 -0.96 4.59
C GLN A 77 -23.59 -1.56 3.51
N SER A 78 -23.42 -2.84 3.22
CA SER A 78 -24.28 -3.63 2.34
C SER A 78 -23.96 -5.11 2.55
N THR A 79 -24.99 -5.96 2.58
CA THR A 79 -24.86 -7.41 2.83
C THR A 79 -23.99 -8.16 1.82
N ARG A 80 -23.60 -7.48 0.73
CA ARG A 80 -22.79 -8.01 -0.37
C ARG A 80 -21.34 -7.52 -0.32
N GLU A 81 -21.05 -6.48 0.46
CA GLU A 81 -19.71 -5.91 0.62
C GLU A 81 -18.91 -6.69 1.65
N ARG A 82 -17.66 -7.02 1.30
CA ARG A 82 -16.72 -7.77 2.13
C ARG A 82 -15.30 -7.54 1.62
N ILE A 83 -14.30 -7.91 2.41
CA ILE A 83 -12.91 -7.98 1.96
C ILE A 83 -12.81 -9.04 0.86
N ASP A 84 -12.39 -8.58 -0.33
CA ASP A 84 -12.13 -9.44 -1.49
C ASP A 84 -10.66 -9.87 -1.53
N ALA A 85 -9.75 -8.99 -1.12
CA ALA A 85 -8.33 -9.26 -1.11
C ALA A 85 -7.56 -8.58 0.02
N VAL A 86 -6.46 -9.20 0.41
CA VAL A 86 -5.46 -8.67 1.34
C VAL A 86 -4.11 -8.69 0.64
N LEU A 87 -3.35 -7.61 0.72
CA LEU A 87 -2.01 -7.52 0.14
C LEU A 87 -0.97 -7.26 1.22
N PHE A 88 0.10 -8.05 1.18
CA PHE A 88 1.30 -7.84 1.98
C PHE A 88 2.43 -7.39 1.06
N SER A 89 2.80 -6.12 1.11
CA SER A 89 3.73 -5.50 0.17
C SER A 89 5.19 -5.77 0.54
N HIS A 90 5.52 -5.77 1.83
CA HIS A 90 6.87 -5.95 2.35
C HIS A 90 6.91 -7.08 3.40
N PRO A 91 8.08 -7.69 3.67
CA PRO A 91 8.20 -8.82 4.60
C PRO A 91 8.28 -8.42 6.08
N PHE A 92 8.31 -7.12 6.40
CA PHE A 92 8.47 -6.61 7.75
C PHE A 92 7.15 -6.66 8.53
N SER A 93 7.23 -6.77 9.85
CA SER A 93 6.05 -7.06 10.67
C SER A 93 5.08 -5.89 10.84
N ASP A 94 5.48 -4.67 10.48
CA ASP A 94 4.59 -3.50 10.32
C ASP A 94 3.84 -3.49 8.98
N HIS A 95 4.14 -4.43 8.06
CA HIS A 95 3.37 -4.68 6.84
C HIS A 95 2.67 -6.04 6.86
N LEU A 96 3.34 -7.05 7.43
CA LEU A 96 2.87 -8.42 7.57
C LEU A 96 2.76 -8.76 9.07
N HIS A 97 1.70 -8.27 9.69
CA HIS A 97 1.51 -8.40 11.14
C HIS A 97 0.69 -9.66 11.49
N GLU A 98 1.34 -10.67 12.09
CA GLU A 98 0.71 -11.98 12.38
C GLU A 98 -0.53 -11.85 13.29
N ASP A 99 -0.48 -11.03 14.35
CA ASP A 99 -1.61 -10.90 15.28
C ASP A 99 -2.84 -10.23 14.65
N SER A 100 -2.67 -9.42 13.60
CA SER A 100 -3.81 -8.82 12.87
C SER A 100 -4.64 -9.84 12.10
N ILE A 101 -4.08 -11.02 11.88
CA ILE A 101 -4.64 -12.03 11.00
C ILE A 101 -4.82 -13.40 11.66
N SER A 102 -4.33 -13.59 12.89
CA SER A 102 -4.25 -14.91 13.54
C SER A 102 -5.49 -15.34 14.31
N ASP A 103 -6.41 -14.42 14.63
CA ASP A 103 -7.66 -14.81 15.26
C ASP A 103 -8.55 -15.62 14.31
N ALA A 104 -9.45 -16.43 14.87
CA ALA A 104 -10.23 -17.39 14.10
C ALA A 104 -11.15 -16.73 13.07
N ASP A 105 -11.70 -15.55 13.38
CA ASP A 105 -12.61 -14.84 12.48
C ASP A 105 -11.82 -14.19 11.32
N SER A 106 -10.65 -13.59 11.62
CA SER A 106 -9.74 -13.07 10.59
C SER A 106 -9.18 -14.17 9.70
N LEU A 107 -8.93 -15.36 10.23
CA LEU A 107 -8.60 -16.53 9.41
C LEU A 107 -9.76 -16.89 8.46
N GLY A 108 -11.01 -16.82 8.93
CA GLY A 108 -12.20 -16.99 8.09
C GLY A 108 -12.24 -15.99 6.93
N VAL A 109 -11.85 -14.73 7.17
CA VAL A 109 -11.68 -13.71 6.11
C VAL A 109 -10.60 -14.12 5.11
N LEU A 110 -9.43 -14.53 5.59
CA LEU A 110 -8.31 -14.91 4.71
C LEU A 110 -8.57 -16.19 3.90
N GLN A 111 -9.34 -17.13 4.42
CA GLN A 111 -9.66 -18.38 3.70
C GLN A 111 -10.48 -18.13 2.43
N ARG A 112 -11.28 -17.05 2.40
CA ARG A 112 -12.10 -16.69 1.23
C ARG A 112 -11.44 -15.65 0.33
N ALA A 113 -10.69 -14.70 0.91
CA ALA A 113 -10.06 -13.60 0.20
C ALA A 113 -8.89 -14.06 -0.69
N THR A 114 -8.58 -13.29 -1.72
CA THR A 114 -7.31 -13.42 -2.44
C THR A 114 -6.21 -12.78 -1.61
N ILE A 115 -5.06 -13.44 -1.50
CA ILE A 115 -3.90 -12.95 -0.74
C ILE A 115 -2.79 -12.62 -1.72
N PHE A 116 -2.53 -11.33 -1.91
CA PHE A 116 -1.40 -10.87 -2.72
C PHE A 116 -0.15 -10.70 -1.86
N THR A 117 0.98 -11.13 -2.40
CA THR A 117 2.29 -11.01 -1.76
C THR A 117 3.32 -10.57 -2.80
N THR A 118 4.35 -9.84 -2.40
CA THR A 118 5.59 -9.75 -3.16
C THR A 118 6.45 -11.01 -2.91
N GLY A 119 7.52 -11.20 -3.69
CA GLY A 119 8.37 -12.38 -3.54
C GLY A 119 9.00 -12.46 -2.14
N ASP A 120 9.43 -11.31 -1.61
CA ASP A 120 9.98 -11.21 -0.25
C ASP A 120 8.90 -11.44 0.82
N SER A 121 7.73 -10.79 0.71
CA SER A 121 6.66 -10.95 1.69
C SER A 121 6.03 -12.35 1.66
N LEU A 122 6.04 -13.03 0.52
CA LEU A 122 5.60 -14.42 0.41
C LEU A 122 6.45 -15.36 1.26
N SER A 123 7.78 -15.17 1.25
CA SER A 123 8.69 -15.99 2.05
C SER A 123 8.42 -15.79 3.54
N ALA A 124 8.22 -14.54 3.97
CA ALA A 124 7.86 -14.22 5.35
C ALA A 124 6.48 -14.79 5.71
N PHE A 125 5.48 -14.61 4.84
CA PHE A 125 4.11 -15.09 5.03
C PHE A 125 4.08 -16.61 5.24
N ARG A 126 4.82 -17.37 4.41
CA ARG A 126 4.90 -18.84 4.52
C ARG A 126 5.52 -19.34 5.82
N SER A 127 6.28 -18.50 6.51
CA SER A 127 6.86 -18.85 7.82
C SER A 127 5.85 -18.75 8.96
N LEU A 128 4.77 -17.98 8.77
CA LEU A 128 3.70 -17.82 9.76
C LEU A 128 2.92 -19.13 9.94
N LYS A 129 2.43 -19.37 11.15
CA LYS A 129 1.66 -20.59 11.43
C LYS A 129 0.38 -20.63 10.61
N ILE A 130 -0.28 -19.48 10.46
CA ILE A 130 -1.55 -19.34 9.75
C ILE A 130 -1.45 -19.73 8.27
N ALA A 131 -0.31 -19.50 7.62
CA ALA A 131 -0.13 -19.82 6.20
C ALA A 131 -0.28 -21.32 5.89
N LYS A 132 -0.09 -22.19 6.89
CA LYS A 132 -0.29 -23.65 6.76
C LYS A 132 -1.77 -24.03 6.64
N SER A 133 -2.67 -23.18 7.12
CA SER A 133 -4.12 -23.40 7.13
C SER A 133 -4.84 -22.79 5.93
N LEU A 134 -4.10 -22.16 5.01
CA LEU A 134 -4.65 -21.46 3.85
C LEU A 134 -4.42 -22.24 2.56
N TYR A 135 -5.39 -22.18 1.65
CA TYR A 135 -5.27 -22.77 0.33
C TYR A 135 -4.20 -22.04 -0.48
N ARG A 136 -3.18 -22.76 -0.96
CA ARG A 136 -2.10 -22.18 -1.78
C ARG A 136 -2.61 -21.47 -3.03
N SER A 137 -3.73 -21.90 -3.60
CA SER A 137 -4.37 -21.27 -4.77
C SER A 137 -4.90 -19.87 -4.50
N LYS A 138 -5.04 -19.46 -3.24
CA LYS A 138 -5.43 -18.10 -2.85
C LYS A 138 -4.24 -17.15 -2.70
N ILE A 139 -3.01 -17.67 -2.66
CA ILE A 139 -1.80 -16.89 -2.40
C ILE A 139 -1.11 -16.59 -3.72
N ILE A 140 -1.06 -15.32 -4.11
CA ILE A 140 -0.58 -14.86 -5.42
C ILE A 140 0.67 -14.00 -5.23
N ASP A 141 1.79 -14.47 -5.79
CA ASP A 141 3.02 -13.67 -5.88
C ASP A 141 2.98 -12.72 -7.08
N ILE A 142 2.66 -11.46 -6.82
CA ILE A 142 2.58 -10.41 -7.85
C ILE A 142 3.95 -9.98 -8.39
N SER A 143 5.05 -10.51 -7.84
CA SER A 143 6.41 -10.30 -8.36
C SER A 143 6.79 -11.32 -9.43
N SER A 144 6.12 -12.47 -9.45
CA SER A 144 6.47 -13.59 -10.33
C SER A 144 6.30 -13.22 -11.80
N ALA A 145 7.27 -13.60 -12.62
CA ALA A 145 7.23 -13.42 -14.08
C ALA A 145 6.07 -14.18 -14.75
N MET A 146 5.43 -15.13 -14.05
CA MET A 146 4.22 -15.82 -14.50
C MET A 146 2.98 -14.93 -14.39
N VAL A 147 2.89 -14.07 -13.37
CA VAL A 147 1.80 -13.09 -13.23
C VAL A 147 1.97 -11.93 -14.22
N LYS A 148 3.21 -11.67 -14.69
CA LYS A 148 3.56 -10.61 -15.64
C LYS A 148 3.38 -10.95 -17.12
N ARG A 149 3.12 -12.22 -17.47
CA ARG A 149 2.96 -12.68 -18.87
C ARG A 149 1.51 -13.15 -19.10
N ASP A 150 0.62 -12.20 -19.39
CA ASP A 150 -0.73 -12.33 -20.00
C ASP A 150 -1.74 -13.38 -19.46
N ALA A 151 -3.03 -13.04 -19.59
CA ALA A 151 -4.24 -13.84 -19.31
C ALA A 151 -4.60 -14.16 -17.84
N ASP A 152 -3.65 -14.34 -16.91
CA ASP A 152 -3.97 -14.85 -15.56
C ASP A 152 -4.39 -13.79 -14.52
N GLN A 153 -4.13 -12.49 -14.71
CA GLN A 153 -4.64 -11.45 -13.80
C GLN A 153 -6.18 -11.44 -13.76
N HIS A 154 -6.83 -11.75 -14.88
CA HIS A 154 -8.29 -11.82 -15.00
C HIS A 154 -8.91 -12.94 -14.12
N SER A 155 -8.09 -13.85 -13.58
CA SER A 155 -8.58 -14.90 -12.68
C SER A 155 -8.66 -14.47 -11.21
N TYR A 156 -7.99 -13.37 -10.81
CA TYR A 156 -7.89 -12.97 -9.41
C TYR A 156 -8.38 -11.55 -9.12
N THR A 157 -8.32 -10.64 -10.10
CA THR A 157 -8.91 -9.30 -10.02
C THR A 157 -10.08 -9.17 -10.99
N PRO A 158 -11.08 -8.32 -10.69
CA PRO A 158 -12.17 -8.03 -11.61
C PRO A 158 -11.70 -7.30 -12.87
N SER A 159 -12.54 -7.25 -13.89
CA SER A 159 -12.22 -6.51 -15.12
C SER A 159 -11.94 -5.04 -14.82
N GLY A 160 -10.94 -4.47 -15.48
CA GLY A 160 -10.51 -3.08 -15.28
C GLY A 160 -9.68 -2.83 -14.01
N ILE A 161 -9.43 -3.85 -13.18
CA ILE A 161 -8.59 -3.72 -11.97
C ILE A 161 -7.30 -4.53 -12.12
N SER A 162 -6.15 -3.90 -11.89
CA SER A 162 -4.84 -4.58 -11.83
C SER A 162 -4.07 -4.21 -10.57
N VAL A 163 -3.23 -5.14 -10.12
CA VAL A 163 -2.31 -4.96 -8.98
C VAL A 163 -0.94 -5.48 -9.39
N GLU A 164 0.07 -4.61 -9.36
CA GLU A 164 1.40 -4.90 -9.88
C GLU A 164 2.49 -4.52 -8.87
N HIS A 165 3.48 -5.39 -8.71
CA HIS A 165 4.68 -5.06 -7.93
C HIS A 165 5.74 -4.40 -8.83
N LEU A 166 6.14 -3.19 -8.42
CA LEU A 166 7.23 -2.41 -8.98
C LEU A 166 8.48 -2.61 -8.12
N PRO A 167 9.42 -3.50 -8.52
CA PRO A 167 10.61 -3.76 -7.74
C PRO A 167 11.54 -2.56 -7.74
N ALA A 168 12.30 -2.41 -6.66
CA ALA A 168 13.35 -1.43 -6.52
C ALA A 168 14.33 -1.52 -7.70
N LYS A 169 14.53 -0.41 -8.43
CA LYS A 169 15.64 -0.26 -9.38
C LYS A 169 16.60 0.81 -8.88
N ASP A 170 17.89 0.52 -9.04
CA ASP A 170 19.02 1.37 -8.67
C ASP A 170 19.12 1.73 -7.17
N TRP A 171 20.36 2.03 -6.75
CA TRP A 171 20.84 2.34 -5.39
C TRP A 171 21.44 1.16 -4.61
N ALA A 172 22.59 0.69 -5.09
CA ALA A 172 23.39 -0.36 -4.45
C ALA A 172 24.12 0.06 -3.15
N MET A 173 23.87 1.27 -2.60
CA MET A 173 24.58 1.70 -1.38
C MET A 173 23.95 1.19 -0.08
N SER A 174 22.73 0.64 -0.11
CA SER A 174 22.14 -0.04 1.04
C SER A 174 21.99 -1.55 0.73
N PRO A 175 22.51 -2.44 1.59
CA PRO A 175 22.33 -3.88 1.42
C PRO A 175 20.86 -4.32 1.56
N ALA A 176 19.99 -3.46 2.13
CA ALA A 176 18.57 -3.74 2.31
C ALA A 176 17.70 -3.09 1.22
N TRP A 177 18.29 -2.38 0.24
CA TRP A 177 17.55 -1.52 -0.67
C TRP A 177 16.42 -2.24 -1.40
N SER A 178 16.72 -3.39 -2.01
CA SER A 178 15.74 -4.14 -2.81
C SER A 178 14.58 -4.68 -2.01
N LYS A 179 14.75 -4.86 -0.69
CA LYS A 179 13.71 -5.35 0.23
C LYS A 179 12.87 -4.24 0.84
N LEU A 180 13.41 -3.02 0.89
CA LEU A 180 12.76 -1.86 1.49
C LEU A 180 12.06 -1.02 0.42
N HIS A 181 12.70 -0.75 -0.71
CA HIS A 181 12.32 0.34 -1.61
C HIS A 181 11.63 -0.15 -2.88
N GLY A 182 10.48 -0.80 -2.72
CA GLY A 182 9.58 -1.16 -3.82
C GLY A 182 8.27 -0.40 -3.75
N GLY A 183 7.34 -0.73 -4.64
CA GLY A 183 5.98 -0.21 -4.53
C GLY A 183 4.96 -1.08 -5.25
N ILE A 184 3.70 -0.82 -4.93
CA ILE A 184 2.55 -1.48 -5.52
C ILE A 184 1.82 -0.46 -6.39
N LEU A 185 1.64 -0.79 -7.67
CA LEU A 185 0.78 -0.04 -8.57
C LEU A 185 -0.57 -0.72 -8.64
N ILE A 186 -1.62 0.01 -8.28
CA ILE A 186 -3.02 -0.43 -8.40
C ILE A 186 -3.68 0.43 -9.46
N SER A 187 -4.21 -0.20 -10.50
CA SER A 187 -4.97 0.51 -11.54
C SER A 187 -6.43 0.08 -11.49
N CYS A 188 -7.33 1.04 -11.66
CA CYS A 188 -8.77 0.82 -11.73
C CYS A 188 -9.36 1.66 -12.86
N SER A 189 -9.94 1.02 -13.86
CA SER A 189 -10.61 1.64 -14.99
C SER A 189 -12.10 1.28 -14.99
N ASN A 190 -12.97 2.28 -14.88
CA ASN A 190 -14.42 2.11 -14.82
C ASN A 190 -15.12 2.77 -16.04
N GLY A 191 -14.68 2.42 -17.24
CA GLY A 191 -15.14 3.03 -18.49
C GLY A 191 -14.25 4.18 -18.93
N ALA A 192 -14.71 5.43 -18.78
CA ALA A 192 -13.98 6.61 -19.27
C ALA A 192 -12.88 7.10 -18.31
N ASN A 193 -12.94 6.74 -17.04
CA ASN A 193 -12.01 7.21 -16.01
C ASN A 193 -11.04 6.10 -15.62
N THR A 194 -9.80 6.48 -15.35
CA THR A 194 -8.77 5.57 -14.82
C THR A 194 -8.10 6.18 -13.62
N THR A 195 -8.08 5.46 -12.50
CA THR A 195 -7.32 5.82 -11.31
C THR A 195 -6.11 4.92 -11.17
N GLN A 196 -4.94 5.50 -10.99
CA GLN A 196 -3.71 4.79 -10.66
C GLN A 196 -3.24 5.21 -9.27
N ILE A 197 -3.02 4.23 -8.41
CA ILE A 197 -2.54 4.42 -7.05
C ILE A 197 -1.16 3.77 -6.97
N LEU A 198 -0.14 4.57 -6.68
CA LEU A 198 1.20 4.09 -6.38
C LEU A 198 1.41 4.11 -4.87
N TYR A 199 1.48 2.93 -4.26
CA TYR A 199 1.81 2.75 -2.84
C TYR A 199 3.29 2.42 -2.68
N SER A 200 4.06 3.33 -2.09
CA SER A 200 5.50 3.19 -1.85
C SER A 200 5.86 3.73 -0.45
N PRO A 201 5.53 2.99 0.63
CA PRO A 201 5.64 3.47 2.01
C PRO A 201 7.09 3.80 2.41
N HIS A 202 8.06 3.03 1.93
CA HIS A 202 9.50 3.27 2.17
C HIS A 202 10.17 4.08 1.05
N GLY A 203 9.41 4.45 0.02
CA GLY A 203 9.88 5.14 -1.16
C GLY A 203 10.50 4.26 -2.25
N MET A 204 10.70 4.86 -3.42
CA MET A 204 11.24 4.21 -4.62
C MET A 204 11.88 5.21 -5.58
N THR A 205 12.79 4.73 -6.42
CA THR A 205 13.39 5.60 -7.44
C THR A 205 12.44 5.81 -8.63
N PRO A 206 12.50 6.96 -9.32
CA PRO A 206 11.76 7.16 -10.57
C PRO A 206 12.07 6.11 -11.65
N LYS A 207 13.26 5.51 -11.65
CA LYS A 207 13.65 4.44 -12.58
C LYS A 207 12.91 3.12 -12.33
N SER A 208 12.38 2.94 -11.12
CA SER A 208 11.55 1.79 -10.77
C SER A 208 10.21 1.82 -11.50
N LEU A 209 9.73 3.01 -11.90
CA LEU A 209 8.50 3.18 -12.65
C LEU A 209 8.65 2.61 -14.08
N PRO A 210 7.67 1.84 -14.58
CA PRO A 210 7.67 1.35 -15.95
C PRO A 210 7.43 2.49 -16.94
N ALA A 211 8.01 2.37 -18.14
CA ALA A 211 7.89 3.37 -19.20
C ALA A 211 6.43 3.62 -19.62
N SER A 212 5.53 2.66 -19.39
CA SER A 212 4.09 2.79 -19.67
C SER A 212 3.38 3.85 -18.82
N LEU A 213 3.92 4.20 -17.64
CA LEU A 213 3.40 5.26 -16.78
C LEU A 213 3.91 6.65 -17.18
N LEU A 214 4.94 6.70 -18.02
CA LEU A 214 5.46 7.97 -18.52
C LEU A 214 4.39 8.63 -19.40
N PRO A 215 4.25 9.97 -19.33
CA PRO A 215 3.32 10.69 -20.17
C PRO A 215 3.59 10.36 -21.64
N LYS A 216 2.59 9.82 -22.35
CA LYS A 216 2.61 9.78 -23.81
C LYS A 216 2.12 11.14 -24.32
N ASP A 217 2.69 11.62 -25.41
CA ASP A 217 2.23 12.84 -26.07
C ASP A 217 0.72 12.75 -26.33
N ALA A 218 -0.01 13.82 -25.97
CA ALA A 218 -1.45 13.89 -25.78
C ALA A 218 -2.28 13.84 -27.09
N ALA A 219 -2.04 12.84 -27.95
CA ALA A 219 -2.62 12.74 -29.28
C ALA A 219 -3.73 11.68 -29.44
N ALA A 220 -4.14 10.96 -28.39
CA ALA A 220 -5.27 10.03 -28.43
C ALA A 220 -6.27 10.33 -27.31
N GLY A 221 -7.57 10.26 -27.63
CA GLY A 221 -8.71 10.79 -26.86
C GLY A 221 -8.59 10.73 -25.33
N LYS A 222 -8.99 11.83 -24.68
CA LYS A 222 -8.86 12.09 -23.25
C LYS A 222 -9.70 11.11 -22.40
N GLN A 223 -9.15 9.95 -22.04
CA GLN A 223 -9.56 9.31 -20.78
C GLN A 223 -9.03 10.16 -19.63
N GLU A 224 -9.89 10.54 -18.69
CA GLU A 224 -9.47 11.28 -17.51
C GLU A 224 -8.72 10.32 -16.59
N GLN A 225 -7.41 10.56 -16.43
CA GLN A 225 -6.55 9.75 -15.59
C GLN A 225 -6.25 10.51 -14.29
N LYS A 226 -6.56 9.90 -13.15
CA LYS A 226 -6.15 10.38 -11.82
C LYS A 226 -5.01 9.54 -11.29
N ARG A 227 -3.98 10.19 -10.73
CA ARG A 227 -2.80 9.55 -10.15
C ARG A 227 -2.67 9.92 -8.68
N VAL A 228 -2.65 8.90 -7.83
CA VAL A 228 -2.49 9.04 -6.38
C VAL A 228 -1.16 8.41 -5.97
N LEU A 229 -0.33 9.16 -5.25
CA LEU A 229 0.89 8.67 -4.63
C LEU A 229 0.67 8.52 -3.13
N ILE A 230 0.76 7.30 -2.61
CA ILE A 230 0.72 7.02 -1.17
C ILE A 230 2.16 6.72 -0.72
N HIS A 231 2.75 7.61 0.08
CA HIS A 231 4.19 7.63 0.35
C HIS A 231 4.48 8.26 1.71
N SER A 232 5.53 7.82 2.38
CA SER A 232 6.03 8.47 3.59
C SER A 232 6.54 9.88 3.36
N PHE A 233 6.14 10.78 4.25
CA PHE A 233 6.68 12.13 4.33
C PHE A 233 7.93 12.12 5.20
N ASP A 234 7.93 11.36 6.28
CA ASP A 234 9.05 11.28 7.20
C ASP A 234 10.20 10.48 6.59
N ARG A 235 11.39 11.06 6.63
CA ARG A 235 12.60 10.34 6.24
C ARG A 235 13.15 9.60 7.43
N GLN A 236 13.43 8.31 7.25
CA GLN A 236 13.96 7.45 8.29
C GLN A 236 15.30 6.85 7.85
N THR A 237 16.29 6.87 8.74
CA THR A 237 17.62 6.33 8.48
C THR A 237 18.13 5.51 9.67
N LEU A 238 18.88 4.46 9.37
CA LEU A 238 19.59 3.65 10.35
C LEU A 238 21.09 3.63 10.02
N PRO A 239 21.98 3.72 11.03
CA PRO A 239 23.41 3.50 10.83
C PRO A 239 23.67 2.17 10.12
N LEU A 240 24.64 2.14 9.20
CA LEU A 240 25.07 0.97 8.40
C LEU A 240 24.04 0.40 7.40
N ILE A 241 22.74 0.60 7.62
CA ILE A 241 21.67 0.24 6.68
C ILE A 241 21.38 1.40 5.71
N GLY A 242 21.53 2.65 6.17
CA GLY A 242 21.23 3.84 5.39
C GLY A 242 19.77 4.27 5.50
N THR A 243 19.22 4.80 4.42
CA THR A 243 17.80 5.18 4.33
C THR A 243 16.92 3.95 4.41
N VAL A 244 15.92 3.96 5.29
CA VAL A 244 14.90 2.91 5.39
C VAL A 244 13.53 3.37 4.90
N ALA A 245 13.19 4.65 5.10
CA ALA A 245 12.10 5.33 4.42
C ALA A 245 12.65 6.60 3.77
N CYS A 246 12.44 6.77 2.46
CA CYS A 246 13.03 7.88 1.73
C CYS A 246 12.44 9.25 2.09
N GLY A 247 11.21 9.27 2.59
CA GLY A 247 10.50 10.48 3.00
C GLY A 247 10.24 11.45 1.85
N PHE A 248 9.90 12.68 2.22
CA PHE A 248 9.45 13.73 1.32
C PHE A 248 10.44 14.11 0.20
N PRO A 249 11.78 14.09 0.40
CA PRO A 249 12.72 14.32 -0.70
C PRO A 249 12.52 13.37 -1.88
N ASN A 250 12.10 12.13 -1.66
CA ASN A 250 11.84 11.19 -2.75
C ASN A 250 10.50 11.44 -3.46
N ILE A 251 9.51 12.03 -2.78
CA ILE A 251 8.28 12.53 -3.43
C ILE A 251 8.63 13.63 -4.43
N ILE A 252 9.54 14.55 -4.08
CA ILE A 252 10.03 15.60 -5.00
C ILE A 252 10.66 15.00 -6.26
N ASP A 253 11.40 13.89 -6.14
CA ASP A 253 12.00 13.20 -7.30
C ASP A 253 10.97 12.44 -8.14
N LEU A 254 9.89 11.96 -7.53
CA LEU A 254 8.84 11.19 -8.21
C LEU A 254 7.85 12.08 -8.97
N ILE A 255 7.58 13.31 -8.49
CA ILE A 255 6.58 14.23 -9.10
C ILE A 255 6.78 14.40 -10.62
N PRO A 256 7.98 14.69 -11.16
CA PRO A 256 8.15 14.87 -12.61
C PRO A 256 7.81 13.65 -13.46
N THR A 257 8.01 12.45 -12.89
CA THR A 257 7.90 11.18 -13.60
C THR A 257 6.51 10.57 -13.45
N PHE A 258 6.00 10.49 -12.22
CA PHE A 258 4.69 9.92 -11.92
C PHE A 258 3.55 10.93 -12.11
N LYS A 259 3.79 12.23 -11.90
CA LYS A 259 2.79 13.31 -11.98
C LYS A 259 1.52 13.03 -11.16
N PRO A 260 1.64 12.88 -9.83
CA PRO A 260 0.47 12.65 -8.99
C PRO A 260 -0.44 13.88 -8.95
N ASP A 261 -1.74 13.68 -9.08
CA ASP A 261 -2.75 14.69 -8.75
C ASP A 261 -2.91 14.82 -7.23
N ILE A 262 -2.70 13.72 -6.51
CA ILE A 262 -2.86 13.65 -5.05
C ILE A 262 -1.67 12.90 -4.45
N VAL A 263 -1.13 13.42 -3.35
CA VAL A 263 -0.10 12.76 -2.54
C VAL A 263 -0.64 12.56 -1.13
N LEU A 264 -0.65 11.32 -0.66
CA LEU A 264 -1.11 10.92 0.67
C LEU A 264 0.06 10.42 1.51
N ALA A 265 0.19 10.98 2.72
CA ALA A 265 1.14 10.54 3.73
C ALA A 265 0.82 9.12 4.25
N THR A 266 1.84 8.29 4.49
CA THR A 266 1.74 6.95 5.08
C THR A 266 3.07 6.57 5.75
N HIS A 267 3.09 5.66 6.73
CA HIS A 267 4.32 5.25 7.45
C HIS A 267 4.94 6.35 8.34
N ASP A 268 4.22 7.46 8.53
CA ASP A 268 4.71 8.63 9.25
C ASP A 268 4.37 8.59 10.74
N GLU A 269 3.66 7.57 11.23
CA GLU A 269 3.36 7.45 12.66
C GLU A 269 4.66 7.42 13.48
N HIS A 270 4.73 8.29 14.49
CA HIS A 270 5.81 8.28 15.47
C HIS A 270 5.56 7.18 16.49
N LYS A 271 5.93 5.94 16.15
CA LYS A 271 5.77 4.77 17.02
C LYS A 271 6.69 4.84 18.23
N GLN A 272 6.29 4.19 19.33
CA GLN A 272 7.20 3.93 20.44
C GLN A 272 8.18 2.81 20.05
N GLY A 273 9.42 3.18 19.72
CA GLY A 273 10.48 2.24 19.35
C GLY A 273 11.29 1.74 20.54
N GLU A 274 11.59 0.44 20.55
CA GLU A 274 12.43 -0.26 21.52
C GLU A 274 13.56 -1.02 20.80
N GLY A 275 14.52 -1.54 21.57
CA GLY A 275 15.64 -2.32 21.05
C GLY A 275 16.73 -1.47 20.38
N ILE A 276 17.61 -2.13 19.64
CA ILE A 276 18.73 -1.49 18.92
C ILE A 276 18.20 -0.52 17.86
N VAL A 277 17.21 -0.95 17.07
CA VAL A 277 16.61 -0.13 16.02
C VAL A 277 15.96 1.11 16.63
N GLY A 278 15.13 0.97 17.67
CA GLY A 278 14.48 2.12 18.31
C GLY A 278 15.46 3.16 18.89
N ARG A 279 16.67 2.75 19.27
CA ARG A 279 17.71 3.67 19.80
C ARG A 279 18.56 4.34 18.72
N LEU A 280 18.68 3.72 17.54
CA LEU A 280 19.56 4.17 16.48
C LEU A 280 18.82 4.78 15.27
N LEU A 281 17.50 4.57 15.18
CA LEU A 281 16.66 5.14 14.14
C LEU A 281 16.68 6.67 14.25
N SER A 282 17.12 7.33 13.19
CA SER A 282 17.00 8.77 13.03
C SER A 282 15.82 9.09 12.12
N ARG A 283 15.01 10.07 12.52
CA ARG A 283 13.83 10.51 11.79
C ARG A 283 13.89 12.01 11.53
N GLU A 284 13.66 12.39 10.30
CA GLU A 284 13.47 13.76 9.85
C GLU A 284 12.01 13.89 9.42
N ALA A 285 11.23 14.65 10.20
CA ALA A 285 9.79 14.77 10.00
C ALA A 285 9.47 15.89 9.00
N PHE A 286 8.56 15.63 8.06
CA PHE A 286 8.12 16.63 7.08
C PHE A 286 6.63 16.94 7.30
N ALA A 287 6.36 17.96 8.09
CA ALA A 287 4.99 18.38 8.36
C ALA A 287 4.27 18.78 7.06
N LEU A 288 2.95 18.55 6.99
CA LEU A 288 2.15 18.80 5.78
C LEU A 288 2.33 20.21 5.17
N GLN A 289 2.50 21.25 5.99
CA GLN A 289 2.70 22.61 5.49
C GLN A 289 4.07 22.82 4.87
N GLU A 290 5.11 22.22 5.46
CA GLU A 290 6.46 22.25 4.89
C GLU A 290 6.52 21.48 3.58
N ALA A 291 5.90 20.30 3.55
CA ALA A 291 5.75 19.47 2.36
C ALA A 291 5.08 20.24 1.20
N LYS A 292 3.99 20.96 1.46
CA LYS A 292 3.32 21.81 0.47
C LYS A 292 4.23 22.91 -0.08
N ARG A 293 4.91 23.64 0.80
CA ARG A 293 5.88 24.67 0.41
C ARG A 293 6.97 24.11 -0.49
N LEU A 294 7.54 22.94 -0.14
CA LEU A 294 8.59 22.30 -0.95
C LEU A 294 8.09 21.92 -2.35
N VAL A 295 6.84 21.50 -2.50
CA VAL A 295 6.24 21.21 -3.81
C VAL A 295 6.00 22.49 -4.60
N GLU A 296 5.46 23.54 -3.98
CA GLU A 296 5.27 24.84 -4.62
C GLU A 296 6.60 25.45 -5.10
N GLU A 297 7.68 25.30 -4.32
CA GLU A 297 9.01 25.81 -4.68
C GLU A 297 9.70 24.99 -5.78
N ARG A 298 9.58 23.66 -5.76
CA ARG A 298 10.32 22.76 -6.65
C ARG A 298 9.55 22.38 -7.91
N HIS A 299 8.22 22.35 -7.82
CA HIS A 299 7.29 21.93 -8.87
C HIS A 299 6.02 22.79 -8.86
N PRO A 300 6.13 24.12 -9.09
CA PRO A 300 5.00 25.06 -9.01
C PRO A 300 3.83 24.68 -9.93
N ASP A 301 4.12 24.06 -11.07
CA ASP A 301 3.13 23.66 -12.07
C ASP A 301 2.55 22.25 -11.83
N SER A 302 2.91 21.56 -10.74
CA SER A 302 2.46 20.18 -10.50
C SER A 302 0.96 20.07 -10.26
N GLY A 303 0.35 21.08 -9.61
CA GLY A 303 -1.05 21.04 -9.18
C GLY A 303 -1.37 19.94 -8.15
N ALA A 304 -0.36 19.24 -7.62
CA ALA A 304 -0.54 18.09 -6.75
C ALA A 304 -1.11 18.52 -5.38
N VAL A 305 -2.18 17.86 -4.94
CA VAL A 305 -2.80 18.11 -3.64
C VAL A 305 -2.22 17.15 -2.60
N LEU A 306 -1.61 17.71 -1.55
CA LEU A 306 -1.04 16.93 -0.46
C LEU A 306 -2.03 16.81 0.70
N LYS A 307 -2.19 15.58 1.22
CA LYS A 307 -3.00 15.30 2.40
C LYS A 307 -2.33 14.31 3.35
N GLN A 308 -2.64 14.45 4.63
CA GLN A 308 -2.29 13.49 5.67
C GLN A 308 -3.58 13.13 6.39
N LEU A 309 -4.05 11.91 6.17
CA LEU A 309 -5.30 11.41 6.74
C LEU A 309 -5.03 10.79 8.11
N GLN A 310 -5.95 11.00 9.04
CA GLN A 310 -5.98 10.33 10.34
C GLN A 310 -6.60 8.94 10.22
N PRO A 311 -6.30 7.99 11.13
CA PRO A 311 -6.98 6.71 11.18
C PRO A 311 -8.51 6.87 11.22
N GLY A 312 -9.21 6.23 10.29
CA GLY A 312 -10.67 6.32 10.12
C GLY A 312 -11.14 7.39 9.12
N GLU A 313 -10.25 8.29 8.67
CA GLU A 313 -10.55 9.20 7.57
C GLU A 313 -10.43 8.51 6.22
N HIS A 314 -11.14 9.05 5.22
CA HIS A 314 -11.10 8.54 3.85
C HIS A 314 -11.13 9.67 2.81
N LEU A 315 -10.75 9.31 1.59
CA LEU A 315 -10.80 10.18 0.42
C LEU A 315 -11.46 9.45 -0.74
N SER A 316 -12.42 10.09 -1.41
CA SER A 316 -12.99 9.63 -2.68
C SER A 316 -12.31 10.34 -3.85
N ILE A 317 -11.98 9.59 -4.90
CA ILE A 317 -11.30 10.08 -6.11
C ILE A 317 -12.32 10.16 -7.25
N SER A 318 -12.62 11.39 -7.68
CA SER A 318 -13.51 11.70 -8.81
C SER A 318 -12.82 11.55 -10.15
#